data_AF-A0A926KY54-F1
#
_entry.id   AF-A0A926KY54-F1
#
_cell.length_a   1.000
_cell.length_b   1.000
_cell.length_c   1.000
_cell.angle_alpha   90.00
_cell.angle_beta   90.00
_cell.angle_gamma   90.00
#
_symmetry.space_group_name_H-M   'P 1'
#
loop_
_entity.id
_entity.type
_entity.pdbx_description
1 polymer ?
#
loop_
_entity_poly.entity_id
_entity_poly.type
_entity_poly.pdbx_seq_one_letter_code
_entity_poly.pdbx_strand_id
1 'polypeptide(L)' 'MLHAWLVEDLPGGRVRVLTQESRLGQPAAEPARQTPNRMPGGHQGWLDGLVRGRPR' A
#
# COMPACT_ATOMS: atom_id res chain seq x y z
N MET A 1 -11.41 0.95 9.19
CA MET A 1 -10.28 0.82 8.23
C MET A 1 -9.03 0.64 9.05
N LEU A 2 -8.22 -0.37 8.76
CA LEU A 2 -6.92 -0.58 9.39
C LEU A 2 -5.86 -0.53 8.31
N HIS A 3 -4.84 0.30 8.49
CA HIS A 3 -3.72 0.42 7.56
C HIS A 3 -2.43 0.10 8.33
N ALA A 4 -1.80 -1.02 7.99
CA ALA A 4 -0.60 -1.53 8.63
C ALA A 4 0.62 -1.39 7.72
N TRP A 5 1.77 -1.17 8.35
CA TRP A 5 3.06 -1.00 7.70
C TRP A 5 4.11 -1.88 8.37
N LEU A 6 4.97 -2.49 7.58
CA LEU A 6 6.20 -3.14 8.04
C LEU A 6 7.36 -2.51 7.28
N VAL A 7 8.31 -1.95 8.04
CA VAL A 7 9.56 -1.43 7.52
C VAL A 7 10.67 -2.23 8.18
N GLU A 8 11.46 -2.91 7.35
CA GLU A 8 12.52 -3.81 7.83
C GLU A 8 13.78 -3.67 6.98
N ASP A 9 14.93 -3.76 7.64
CA ASP A 9 16.22 -3.89 6.98
C ASP A 9 16.39 -5.31 6.45
N LEU A 10 16.90 -5.42 5.22
CA LEU A 10 17.26 -6.67 4.58
C LEU A 10 18.77 -6.72 4.28
N PRO A 11 19.37 -7.92 4.18
CA PRO A 11 20.77 -8.07 3.83
C PRO A 11 21.14 -7.38 2.52
N GLY A 12 22.37 -6.87 2.44
CA GLY A 12 22.89 -6.15 1.28
C GLY A 12 22.47 -4.68 1.22
N GLY A 13 22.17 -4.04 2.35
CA GLY A 13 21.85 -2.61 2.43
C GLY A 13 20.50 -2.26 1.78
N ARG A 14 19.54 -3.19 1.82
CA ARG A 14 18.19 -2.98 1.25
C ARG A 14 17.20 -2.72 2.37
N VAL A 15 16.18 -1.92 2.10
CA VAL A 15 15.04 -1.71 2.99
C VAL A 15 13.80 -2.24 2.29
N ARG A 16 12.97 -2.99 3.02
CA ARG A 16 11.64 -3.39 2.56
C ARG A 16 10.59 -2.53 3.25
N VAL A 17 9.68 -1.99 2.44
CA VAL A 17 8.46 -1.33 2.91
C VAL A 17 7.27 -2.15 2.41
N LEU A 18 6.53 -2.75 3.34
CA LEU A 18 5.30 -3.48 3.07
C LEU A 18 4.13 -2.70 3.66
N THR A 19 3.05 -2.58 2.87
CA THR A 19 1.80 -1.95 3.28
C THR A 19 0.65 -2.92 3.10
N GLN A 20 -0.26 -2.96 4.06
CA GLN A 20 -1.50 -3.72 3.97
C GLN A 20 -2.65 -2.89 4.54
N GLU A 21 -3.82 -2.99 3.93
CA GLU A 21 -5.01 -2.30 4.40
C GLU A 21 -6.19 -3.26 4.47
N SER A 22 -6.87 -3.28 5.61
CA SER A 22 -8.14 -3.97 5.80
C SER A 22 -9.29 -2.97 5.81
N ARG A 23 -10.24 -3.19 4.90
CA ARG A 23 -11.45 -2.39 4.72
C ARG A 23 -12.65 -3.27 4.97
N LEU A 24 -13.52 -2.85 5.89
CA LEU A 24 -14.75 -3.58 6.25
C LEU A 24 -15.98 -2.73 5.93
N GLY A 25 -17.10 -3.41 5.70
CA GLY A 25 -18.41 -2.79 5.47
C GLY A 25 -18.77 -2.58 4.00
N GLN A 26 -20.01 -2.13 3.77
CA GLN A 26 -20.58 -1.92 2.43
C GLN A 26 -19.71 -1.06 1.50
N PRO A 27 -19.07 0.03 1.95
CA PRO A 27 -18.22 0.84 1.07
C PRO A 27 -16.98 0.10 0.53
N ALA A 28 -16.55 -0.99 1.18
CA ALA A 28 -15.43 -1.81 0.73
C ALA A 28 -15.86 -2.95 -0.22
N ALA A 29 -17.13 -3.33 -0.19
CA ALA A 29 -17.63 -4.50 -0.91
C ALA A 29 -17.57 -4.34 -2.43
N GLU A 30 -17.96 -3.16 -2.93
CA GLU A 30 -17.95 -2.87 -4.38
C GLU A 30 -16.52 -2.68 -4.92
N PRO A 31 -15.63 -1.87 -4.30
CA PRO A 31 -14.23 -1.78 -4.73
C PRO A 31 -13.49 -3.11 -4.73
N ALA A 32 -13.80 -4.02 -3.79
CA ALA A 32 -13.17 -5.34 -3.71
C ALA A 32 -13.50 -6.26 -4.89
N ARG A 33 -14.59 -5.99 -5.62
CA ARG A 33 -15.04 -6.77 -6.79
C ARG A 33 -14.53 -6.22 -8.12
N GLN A 34 -13.89 -5.05 -8.14
CA GLN A 34 -13.40 -4.42 -9.36
C GLN A 34 -12.16 -5.15 -9.88
N THR A 35 -12.10 -5.34 -11.20
CA THR A 35 -10.91 -5.89 -11.90
C THR A 35 -10.52 -4.94 -13.03
N PRO A 36 -9.34 -4.27 -12.95
CA PRO A 36 -8.38 -4.34 -11.85
C PRO A 36 -8.90 -3.64 -10.58
N ASN A 37 -8.54 -4.15 -9.40
CA ASN A 37 -8.80 -3.46 -8.14
C ASN A 37 -7.91 -2.22 -8.06
N ARG A 38 -8.52 -1.05 -7.82
CA ARG A 38 -7.80 0.23 -7.77
C ARG A 38 -6.89 0.38 -6.54
N MET A 39 -7.14 -0.39 -5.48
CA MET A 39 -6.47 -0.23 -4.20
C MET A 39 -4.97 -0.54 -4.21
N PRO A 40 -4.52 -1.70 -4.74
CA PRO A 40 -3.10 -1.97 -4.91
C PRO A 40 -2.37 -0.88 -5.71
N GLY A 41 -2.99 -0.33 -6.76
CA GLY A 41 -2.40 0.74 -7.58
C GLY A 41 -2.19 2.05 -6.81
N GLY A 42 -3.16 2.44 -5.96
CA GLY A 42 -3.03 3.61 -5.10
C GLY A 42 -1.92 3.47 -4.06
N HIS A 43 -1.81 2.28 -3.44
CA HIS A 43 -0.73 1.97 -2.50
C HIS A 43 0.63 1.98 -3.18
N GLN A 44 0.74 1.44 -4.39
CA GLN A 44 1.98 1.48 -5.17
C GLN A 44 2.43 2.91 -5.47
N GLY A 45 1.52 3.78 -5.90
CA GLY A 45 1.84 5.19 -6.16
C GLY A 45 2.33 5.92 -4.91
N TRP A 46 1.82 5.57 -3.73
CA TRP A 46 2.33 6.08 -2.46
C TRP A 46 3.74 5.57 -2.15
N LEU A 47 3.99 4.25 -2.32
CA LEU A 47 5.32 3.66 -2.10
C LEU A 47 6.37 4.26 -3.04
N ASP A 48 6.02 4.46 -4.31
CA ASP A 48 6.89 5.10 -5.30
C ASP A 48 7.23 6.53 -4.90
N GLY A 49 6.25 7.29 -4.38
CA GLY A 49 6.46 8.64 -3.87
C GLY A 49 7.40 8.68 -2.66
N LEU A 50 7.19 7.76 -1.71
CA LEU A 50 8.02 7.60 -0.52
C LEU A 50 9.48 7.31 -0.90
N VAL A 51 9.71 6.30 -1.75
CA VAL A 51 11.07 5.86 -2.10
C VAL A 51 11.80 6.90 -2.95
N ARG A 52 11.09 7.61 -3.83
CA ARG A 52 11.70 8.65 -4.68
C ARG A 52 11.93 9.97 -3.94
N GLY A 53 11.49 10.08 -2.69
CA GLY A 53 11.69 11.28 -1.86
C GLY A 53 10.97 12.52 -2.40
N ARG A 54 9.86 12.37 -3.14
CA ARG A 54 9.08 13.53 -3.59
C ARG A 54 8.14 13.97 -2.47
N PRO A 55 8.31 15.17 -1.89
CA PRO A 55 7.25 15.77 -1.10
C PRO A 55 6.07 16.04 -2.03
N ARG A 56 4.85 15.74 -1.58
CA ARG A 56 3.65 16.34 -2.17
C ARG A 56 3.62 17.82 -1.84
#